data_AF-A0A3B7ADB0-F1
#
_entry.id   AF-A0A3B7ADB0-F1
#
_cell.length_a   1.000
_cell.length_b   1.000
_cell.length_c   1.000
_cell.angle_alpha   90.00
_cell.angle_beta   90.00
_cell.angle_gamma   90.00
#
_symmetry.space_group_name_H-M   'P 1'
#
loop_
_entity.id
_entity.type
_entity.pdbx_description
1 polymer ?
#
loop_
_entity_poly.entity_id
_entity_poly.type
_entity_poly.pdbx_seq_one_letter_code
_entity_poly.pdbx_strand_id
1 'polypeptide(L)'
;MTESKAPLSFLLNSEFREKYPHQLVARYPHIAQHIESLWHNADAVADYFSDLMIPSRPNRQGFPADVAAEIMSLSMAFDRIGSLVFADAESAKTTKSGTYHWESESQIGADDIGFDLTRAGFAKAAEAGDRQACLRFVRAGFDVDTRDARDWTPLMIAAFYGREQLALMLLESGADIYATDGGGYSSLHWAAFSGYLELVRLLLQRGLPANTPSNAGITPLLQAAARGHVAVVRLLLEFQANPNLLAKDGSSPLLKAVANNHLAVSQLLLNAGAHRNVTLKDGTTLDDMVAKAKDPRIRAIFA
;
A
#
# COMPACT_ATOMS: atom_id res chain seq x y z
N MET A 1 -10.72 -22.73 -26.81
CA MET A 1 -11.97 -22.44 -26.07
C MET A 1 -11.60 -21.44 -25.02
N THR A 2 -12.02 -20.18 -25.21
CA THR A 2 -11.71 -19.07 -24.31
C THR A 2 -12.46 -19.28 -23.01
N GLU A 3 -11.74 -19.51 -21.91
CA GLU A 3 -12.31 -19.42 -20.58
C GLU A 3 -12.81 -17.98 -20.38
N SER A 4 -14.13 -17.83 -20.45
CA SER A 4 -14.81 -16.57 -20.16
C SER A 4 -14.57 -16.25 -18.69
N LYS A 5 -13.62 -15.36 -18.41
CA LYS A 5 -13.47 -14.74 -17.09
C LYS A 5 -14.82 -14.22 -16.62
N ALA A 6 -15.22 -14.55 -15.40
CA ALA A 6 -16.40 -13.95 -14.80
C ALA A 6 -16.22 -12.42 -14.81
N PRO A 7 -17.19 -11.63 -15.30
CA PRO A 7 -17.06 -10.19 -15.30
C PRO A 7 -16.90 -9.71 -13.85
N LEU A 8 -16.06 -8.69 -13.61
CA LEU A 8 -15.84 -8.10 -12.28
C LEU A 8 -17.17 -7.75 -11.56
N SER A 9 -18.24 -7.50 -12.32
CA SER A 9 -19.61 -7.31 -11.82
C SER A 9 -20.19 -8.52 -11.06
N PHE A 10 -19.72 -9.73 -11.33
CA PHE A 10 -20.16 -10.97 -10.69
C PHE A 10 -19.43 -11.25 -9.36
N LEU A 11 -18.16 -10.84 -9.25
CA LEU A 11 -17.37 -10.95 -8.01
C LEU A 11 -17.68 -9.83 -7.01
N LEU A 12 -18.23 -8.70 -7.49
CA LEU A 12 -18.66 -7.53 -6.71
C LEU A 12 -20.19 -7.50 -6.60
N ASN A 13 -20.76 -8.61 -6.12
CA ASN A 13 -22.21 -8.78 -5.92
C ASN A 13 -22.80 -7.75 -4.93
N SER A 14 -24.13 -7.78 -4.75
CA SER A 14 -24.92 -6.87 -3.90
C SER A 14 -24.32 -6.55 -2.52
N GLU A 15 -23.57 -7.47 -1.91
CA GLU A 15 -22.84 -7.22 -0.67
C GLU A 15 -21.84 -6.05 -0.75
N PHE A 16 -21.09 -5.87 -1.85
CA PHE A 16 -20.14 -4.76 -1.96
C PHE A 16 -20.85 -3.42 -2.18
N ARG A 17 -22.03 -3.43 -2.82
CA ARG A 17 -22.91 -2.27 -3.00
C ARG A 17 -23.68 -1.91 -1.72
N GLU A 18 -24.08 -2.88 -0.92
CA GLU A 18 -24.68 -2.67 0.41
C GLU A 18 -23.65 -2.24 1.45
N LYS A 19 -22.42 -2.73 1.31
CA LYS A 19 -21.27 -2.41 2.17
C LYS A 19 -20.44 -1.24 1.63
N TYR A 20 -20.89 -0.63 0.53
CA TYR A 20 -20.31 0.58 -0.02
C TYR A 20 -20.44 1.66 1.04
N PRO A 21 -19.31 2.20 1.52
CA PRO A 21 -19.40 3.00 2.72
C PRO A 21 -20.12 4.31 2.40
N HIS A 22 -21.22 4.52 3.13
CA HIS A 22 -22.21 5.56 2.84
C HIS A 22 -21.64 6.97 2.95
N GLN A 23 -20.47 7.16 3.57
CA GLN A 23 -19.93 8.48 3.88
C GLN A 23 -19.17 9.10 2.71
N LEU A 24 -18.34 8.35 1.98
CA LEU A 24 -17.67 8.84 0.76
C LEU A 24 -18.70 9.20 -0.32
N VAL A 25 -19.69 8.34 -0.53
CA VAL A 25 -20.76 8.58 -1.52
C VAL A 25 -21.66 9.74 -1.10
N ALA A 26 -22.05 9.84 0.17
CA ALA A 26 -22.91 10.92 0.65
C ALA A 26 -22.19 12.29 0.69
N ARG A 27 -20.91 12.34 1.08
CA ARG A 27 -20.16 13.60 1.22
C ARG A 27 -19.47 14.03 -0.08
N TYR A 28 -19.08 13.09 -0.93
CA TYR A 28 -18.32 13.35 -2.16
C TYR A 28 -18.88 12.58 -3.37
N PRO A 29 -20.12 12.89 -3.81
CA PRO A 29 -20.79 12.16 -4.89
C PRO A 29 -20.04 12.19 -6.22
N HIS A 30 -19.27 13.25 -6.49
CA HIS A 30 -18.43 13.36 -7.68
C HIS A 30 -17.23 12.39 -7.67
N ILE A 31 -16.70 12.05 -6.48
CA ILE A 31 -15.63 11.06 -6.32
C ILE A 31 -16.21 9.67 -6.56
N ALA A 32 -17.36 9.37 -5.95
CA ALA A 32 -18.06 8.10 -6.14
C ALA A 32 -18.40 7.84 -7.62
N GLN A 33 -18.97 8.83 -8.33
CA GLN A 33 -19.27 8.72 -9.76
C GLN A 33 -18.03 8.46 -10.63
N HIS A 34 -16.88 9.03 -10.26
CA HIS A 34 -15.65 8.78 -10.98
C HIS A 34 -15.11 7.37 -10.71
N ILE A 35 -15.20 6.88 -9.47
CA ILE A 35 -14.83 5.49 -9.16
C ILE A 35 -15.75 4.52 -9.92
N GLU A 36 -17.06 4.80 -9.98
CA GLU A 36 -18.03 4.03 -10.75
C GLU A 36 -17.70 3.98 -12.24
N SER A 37 -17.17 5.06 -12.84
CA SER A 37 -16.76 5.04 -14.25
C SER A 37 -15.48 4.24 -14.48
N LEU A 38 -14.63 4.11 -13.46
CA LEU A 38 -13.40 3.32 -13.48
C LEU A 38 -13.62 1.85 -13.07
N TRP A 39 -14.83 1.45 -12.67
CA TRP A 39 -15.17 0.13 -12.08
C TRP A 39 -14.78 -1.09 -12.92
N HIS A 40 -14.57 -0.88 -14.22
CA HIS A 40 -14.15 -1.92 -15.16
C HIS A 40 -12.63 -2.18 -15.13
N ASN A 41 -11.85 -1.37 -14.42
CA ASN A 41 -10.39 -1.44 -14.34
C ASN A 41 -9.92 -1.22 -12.89
N ALA A 42 -9.61 -2.33 -12.19
CA ALA A 42 -9.20 -2.31 -10.79
C ALA A 42 -7.92 -1.49 -10.54
N ASP A 43 -6.96 -1.53 -11.45
CA ASP A 43 -5.71 -0.75 -11.34
C ASP A 43 -6.00 0.75 -11.43
N ALA A 44 -6.88 1.17 -12.35
CA ALA A 44 -7.27 2.57 -12.48
C ALA A 44 -8.03 3.08 -11.25
N VAL A 45 -8.84 2.22 -10.61
CA VAL A 45 -9.51 2.53 -9.34
C VAL A 45 -8.50 2.67 -8.20
N ALA A 46 -7.55 1.75 -8.08
CA ALA A 46 -6.49 1.80 -7.06
C ALA A 46 -5.59 3.02 -7.23
N ASP A 47 -5.23 3.39 -8.46
CA ASP A 47 -4.47 4.60 -8.76
C ASP A 47 -5.25 5.88 -8.45
N TYR A 48 -6.55 5.91 -8.74
CA TYR A 48 -7.41 7.04 -8.39
C TYR A 48 -7.54 7.23 -6.87
N PHE A 49 -7.74 6.14 -6.11
CA PHE A 49 -7.76 6.18 -4.64
C PHE A 49 -6.40 6.58 -4.05
N SER A 50 -5.31 6.19 -4.70
CA SER A 50 -3.98 6.58 -4.25
C SER A 50 -3.68 8.06 -4.54
N ASP A 51 -4.10 8.57 -5.70
CA ASP A 51 -4.05 10.00 -6.02
C ASP A 51 -4.91 10.85 -5.08
N LEU A 52 -5.99 10.28 -4.51
CA LEU A 52 -6.79 10.91 -3.46
C LEU A 52 -6.06 11.05 -2.12
N MET A 53 -5.04 10.23 -1.86
CA MET A 53 -4.41 10.08 -0.53
C MET A 53 -3.02 10.73 -0.41
N ILE A 54 -2.48 11.34 -1.47
CA ILE A 54 -1.15 12.00 -1.46
C ILE A 54 -1.26 13.47 -0.98
N PRO A 55 -0.69 13.85 0.18
CA PRO A 55 -0.88 15.17 0.78
C PRO A 55 -0.24 16.35 0.00
N SER A 56 0.71 16.09 -0.89
CA SER A 56 1.63 17.10 -1.44
C SER A 56 1.22 17.75 -2.77
N ARG A 57 -0.02 17.57 -3.26
CA ARG A 57 -0.46 18.13 -4.55
C ARG A 57 -1.33 19.39 -4.41
N PRO A 58 -1.27 20.35 -5.37
CA PRO A 58 -1.82 21.70 -5.19
C PRO A 58 -3.35 21.81 -5.20
N ASN A 59 -4.05 20.74 -5.58
CA ASN A 59 -5.50 20.71 -5.74
C ASN A 59 -6.11 19.53 -4.97
N ARG A 60 -6.28 19.61 -3.64
CA ARG A 60 -7.43 18.97 -2.97
C ARG A 60 -7.63 19.34 -1.50
N GLN A 61 -8.91 19.31 -1.14
CA GLN A 61 -9.48 19.40 0.20
C GLN A 61 -8.93 18.26 1.07
N GLY A 62 -8.51 18.56 2.30
CA GLY A 62 -8.19 17.54 3.29
C GLY A 62 -9.45 16.74 3.63
N PHE A 63 -9.44 15.43 3.35
CA PHE A 63 -10.52 14.55 3.78
C PHE A 63 -10.48 14.39 5.31
N PRO A 64 -11.65 14.39 5.97
CA PRO A 64 -11.77 13.90 7.34
C PRO A 64 -11.15 12.50 7.49
N ALA A 65 -10.58 12.19 8.66
CA ALA A 65 -9.80 10.96 8.89
C ALA A 65 -10.60 9.67 8.65
N ASP A 66 -11.89 9.69 8.98
CA ASP A 66 -12.87 8.63 8.69
C ASP A 66 -12.98 8.36 7.18
N VAL A 67 -13.10 9.41 6.36
CA VAL A 67 -13.20 9.30 4.89
C VAL A 67 -11.88 8.87 4.26
N ALA A 68 -10.74 9.29 4.83
CA ALA A 68 -9.42 8.87 4.37
C ALA A 68 -9.17 7.38 4.63
N ALA A 69 -9.55 6.88 5.81
CA ALA A 69 -9.48 5.45 6.15
C ALA A 69 -10.40 4.60 5.25
N GLU A 70 -11.56 5.14 4.88
CA GLU A 70 -12.53 4.52 3.98
C GLU A 70 -11.98 4.36 2.55
N ILE A 71 -11.41 5.44 1.98
CA ILE A 71 -10.73 5.44 0.67
C ILE A 71 -9.60 4.41 0.65
N MET A 72 -8.81 4.33 1.71
CA MET A 72 -7.71 3.38 1.82
C MET A 72 -8.19 1.93 1.89
N SER A 73 -9.22 1.64 2.69
CA SER A 73 -9.81 0.30 2.78
C SER A 73 -10.32 -0.18 1.42
N LEU A 74 -10.95 0.71 0.66
CA LEU A 74 -11.40 0.45 -0.71
C LEU A 74 -10.21 0.17 -1.64
N SER A 75 -9.18 1.01 -1.64
CA SER A 75 -7.96 0.78 -2.45
C SER A 75 -7.38 -0.62 -2.20
N MET A 76 -7.28 -1.04 -0.94
CA MET A 76 -6.75 -2.36 -0.57
C MET A 76 -7.69 -3.51 -0.93
N ALA A 77 -9.00 -3.31 -0.90
CA ALA A 77 -9.97 -4.30 -1.35
C ALA A 77 -9.82 -4.55 -2.85
N PHE A 78 -9.60 -3.49 -3.63
CA PHE A 78 -9.33 -3.60 -5.06
C PHE A 78 -8.00 -4.30 -5.37
N ASP A 79 -6.93 -3.99 -4.65
CA ASP A 79 -5.65 -4.70 -4.79
C ASP A 79 -5.78 -6.19 -4.45
N ARG A 80 -6.57 -6.54 -3.41
CA ARG A 80 -6.85 -7.93 -3.04
C ARG A 80 -7.68 -8.68 -4.07
N ILE A 81 -8.73 -8.05 -4.61
CA ILE A 81 -9.55 -8.65 -5.67
C ILE A 81 -8.71 -8.81 -6.95
N GLY A 82 -7.90 -7.81 -7.29
CA GLY A 82 -6.90 -7.89 -8.35
C GLY A 82 -5.82 -8.95 -8.12
N SER A 83 -5.59 -9.41 -6.89
CA SER A 83 -4.73 -10.56 -6.61
C SER A 83 -5.48 -11.91 -6.66
N LEU A 84 -6.75 -11.95 -6.30
CA LEU A 84 -7.57 -13.18 -6.21
C LEU A 84 -8.12 -13.61 -7.58
N VAL A 85 -8.42 -12.67 -8.48
CA VAL A 85 -8.89 -12.96 -9.85
C VAL A 85 -7.80 -13.63 -10.71
N PHE A 86 -6.54 -13.57 -10.27
CA PHE A 86 -5.36 -14.02 -11.04
C PHE A 86 -4.55 -15.10 -10.33
N ALA A 87 -5.01 -15.58 -9.17
CA ALA A 87 -4.52 -16.77 -8.52
C ALA A 87 -5.52 -17.89 -8.81
N ASP A 88 -5.19 -18.77 -9.76
CA ASP A 88 -6.01 -19.92 -10.11
C ASP A 88 -6.42 -20.74 -8.87
N ALA A 89 -7.62 -21.31 -8.98
CA ALA A 89 -8.45 -21.93 -7.94
C ALA A 89 -7.89 -23.20 -7.26
N GLU A 90 -6.58 -23.47 -7.31
CA GLU A 90 -5.97 -24.68 -6.74
C GLU A 90 -5.21 -24.47 -5.42
N SER A 91 -4.92 -23.23 -5.00
CA SER A 91 -4.21 -22.99 -3.73
C SER A 91 -5.11 -22.70 -2.52
N ALA A 92 -6.44 -22.74 -2.67
CA ALA A 92 -7.41 -22.48 -1.60
C ALA A 92 -7.51 -23.60 -0.53
N LYS A 93 -6.46 -24.43 -0.38
CA LYS A 93 -6.35 -25.48 0.63
C LYS A 93 -5.00 -25.39 1.32
N THR A 94 -4.77 -24.34 2.11
CA THR A 94 -4.07 -24.37 3.42
C THR A 94 -3.78 -22.95 3.90
N THR A 95 -4.79 -22.30 4.45
CA THR A 95 -4.56 -21.32 5.53
C THR A 95 -5.57 -21.67 6.60
N LYS A 96 -5.06 -22.20 7.70
CA LYS A 96 -5.88 -22.54 8.87
C LYS A 96 -6.63 -21.28 9.28
N SER A 97 -7.96 -21.33 9.14
CA SER A 97 -8.90 -20.46 9.83
C SER A 97 -8.68 -20.66 11.33
N GLY A 98 -7.81 -19.85 11.92
CA GLY A 98 -7.78 -19.64 13.35
C GLY A 98 -8.89 -18.67 13.67
N THR A 99 -10.05 -19.18 14.09
CA THR A 99 -11.11 -18.36 14.69
C THR A 99 -10.58 -17.78 15.99
N TYR A 100 -10.06 -16.56 15.96
CA TYR A 100 -9.69 -15.82 17.15
C TYR A 100 -10.96 -15.39 17.90
N HIS A 101 -11.05 -15.81 19.16
CA HIS A 101 -12.13 -15.42 20.08
C HIS A 101 -11.96 -13.95 20.51
N TRP A 102 -13.06 -13.20 20.51
CA TRP A 102 -13.15 -11.74 20.59
C TRP A 102 -13.65 -11.21 21.95
N GLU A 103 -13.79 -12.05 22.98
CA GLU A 103 -14.37 -11.63 24.27
C GLU A 103 -13.32 -11.66 25.39
N SER A 104 -12.71 -10.52 25.64
CA SER A 104 -12.32 -10.02 26.98
C SER A 104 -11.53 -8.71 26.84
N GLU A 105 -12.18 -7.68 26.32
CA GLU A 105 -11.64 -6.32 26.46
C GLU A 105 -11.69 -5.96 27.95
N SER A 106 -10.50 -5.81 28.55
CA SER A 106 -10.35 -5.42 29.94
C SER A 106 -11.01 -4.07 30.19
N GLN A 107 -11.97 -4.04 31.12
CA GLN A 107 -12.56 -2.82 31.64
C GLN A 107 -11.52 -2.03 32.45
N ILE A 108 -10.75 -1.17 31.79
CA ILE A 108 -9.91 -0.17 32.45
C ILE A 108 -10.35 1.20 31.93
N GLY A 109 -10.74 2.08 32.86
CA GLY A 109 -11.41 3.36 32.61
C GLY A 109 -10.62 4.31 31.70
N ALA A 110 -11.36 5.05 30.87
CA ALA A 110 -10.92 5.86 29.74
C ALA A 110 -10.31 7.23 30.12
N ASP A 111 -9.96 7.44 31.38
CA ASP A 111 -10.04 8.81 31.93
C ASP A 111 -8.74 9.62 31.81
N ASP A 112 -7.66 9.09 31.21
CA ASP A 112 -6.36 9.80 31.10
C ASP A 112 -5.71 9.75 29.70
N ILE A 113 -6.42 9.22 28.70
CA ILE A 113 -5.80 8.73 27.46
C ILE A 113 -6.31 9.37 26.16
N GLY A 114 -7.48 9.99 26.15
CA GLY A 114 -8.10 10.58 24.95
C GLY A 114 -8.56 9.60 23.88
N PHE A 115 -8.36 8.28 24.08
CA PHE A 115 -8.77 7.18 23.20
C PHE A 115 -9.22 6.00 24.07
N ASP A 116 -10.28 5.28 23.73
CA ASP A 116 -10.65 4.06 24.48
C ASP A 116 -9.52 3.02 24.44
N LEU A 117 -9.22 2.33 25.56
CA LEU A 117 -8.22 1.25 25.64
C LEU A 117 -8.67 0.00 24.87
N THR A 118 -8.70 0.10 23.55
CA THR A 118 -9.10 -0.93 22.61
C THR A 118 -8.05 -1.06 21.52
N ARG A 119 -8.06 -2.16 20.76
CA ARG A 119 -7.20 -2.30 19.58
C ARG A 119 -7.43 -1.17 18.57
N ALA A 120 -8.69 -0.76 18.41
CA ALA A 120 -9.08 0.36 17.56
C ALA A 120 -8.55 1.71 18.08
N GLY A 121 -8.54 1.91 19.40
CA GLY A 121 -7.94 3.08 20.04
C GLY A 121 -6.44 3.18 19.79
N PHE A 122 -5.72 2.06 19.88
CA PHE A 122 -4.28 2.02 19.61
C PHE A 122 -4.00 2.34 18.13
N ALA A 123 -4.76 1.76 17.20
CA ALA A 123 -4.64 2.07 15.78
C ALA A 123 -4.89 3.57 15.51
N LYS A 124 -5.94 4.17 16.07
CA LYS A 124 -6.23 5.61 15.94
C LYS A 124 -5.12 6.49 16.50
N ALA A 125 -4.57 6.14 17.65
CA ALA A 125 -3.42 6.85 18.23
C ALA A 125 -2.20 6.78 17.29
N ALA A 126 -1.97 5.64 16.66
CA ALA A 126 -0.89 5.45 15.70
C ALA A 126 -1.10 6.27 14.41
N GLU A 127 -2.33 6.30 13.88
CA GLU A 127 -2.71 7.12 12.72
C GLU A 127 -2.51 8.62 12.99
N ALA A 128 -2.93 9.07 14.17
CA ALA A 128 -2.72 10.45 14.64
C ALA A 128 -1.24 10.78 14.84
N GLY A 129 -0.37 9.78 14.96
CA GLY A 129 1.04 9.96 15.30
C GLY A 129 1.24 10.37 16.77
N ASP A 130 0.26 10.13 17.64
CA ASP A 130 0.38 10.44 19.07
C ASP A 130 1.26 9.40 19.75
N ARG A 131 2.57 9.69 19.73
CA ARG A 131 3.60 8.88 20.37
C ARG A 131 3.33 8.66 21.85
N GLN A 132 2.79 9.64 22.57
CA GLN A 132 2.56 9.50 24.01
C GLN A 132 1.37 8.58 24.27
N ALA A 133 0.28 8.72 23.52
CA ALA A 133 -0.84 7.78 23.60
C ALA A 133 -0.39 6.36 23.27
N CYS A 134 0.33 6.16 22.17
CA CYS A 134 0.86 4.84 21.79
C CYS A 134 1.76 4.23 22.89
N LEU A 135 2.62 5.05 23.50
CA LEU A 135 3.47 4.58 24.61
C LEU A 135 2.65 4.20 25.85
N ARG A 136 1.54 4.90 26.13
CA ARG A 136 0.61 4.52 27.20
C ARG A 136 -0.06 3.18 26.90
N PHE A 137 -0.49 2.93 25.66
CA PHE A 137 -1.03 1.61 25.26
C PHE A 137 -0.03 0.49 25.54
N VAL A 138 1.22 0.63 25.09
CA VAL A 138 2.29 -0.35 25.34
C VAL A 138 2.53 -0.56 26.84
N ARG A 139 2.58 0.53 27.63
CA ARG A 139 2.73 0.45 29.10
C ARG A 139 1.53 -0.18 29.81
N ALA A 140 0.34 -0.07 29.23
CA ALA A 140 -0.88 -0.72 29.72
C ALA A 140 -0.92 -2.22 29.37
N GLY A 141 0.11 -2.76 28.69
CA GLY A 141 0.23 -4.17 28.36
C GLY A 141 -0.35 -4.56 27.00
N PHE A 142 -0.69 -3.59 26.14
CA PHE A 142 -1.02 -3.90 24.75
C PHE A 142 0.22 -4.43 24.04
N ASP A 143 0.02 -5.50 23.28
CA ASP A 143 1.02 -5.99 22.34
C ASP A 143 1.35 -4.86 21.34
N VAL A 144 2.62 -4.51 21.21
CA VAL A 144 3.09 -3.45 20.31
C VAL A 144 2.79 -3.77 18.84
N ASP A 145 2.62 -5.05 18.50
CA ASP A 145 2.23 -5.53 17.17
C ASP A 145 0.73 -5.82 17.04
N THR A 146 -0.09 -5.27 17.95
CA THR A 146 -1.55 -5.39 17.91
C THR A 146 -2.09 -5.01 16.53
N ARG A 147 -2.74 -5.97 15.86
CA ARG A 147 -3.29 -5.76 14.53
C ARG A 147 -4.67 -5.12 14.56
N ASP A 148 -4.88 -4.17 13.65
CA ASP A 148 -6.19 -3.56 13.41
C ASP A 148 -7.06 -4.43 12.48
N ALA A 149 -8.24 -3.91 12.09
CA ALA A 149 -9.17 -4.61 11.19
C ALA A 149 -8.64 -4.79 9.75
N ARG A 150 -7.59 -4.07 9.35
CA ARG A 150 -6.90 -4.21 8.06
C ARG A 150 -5.76 -5.22 8.11
N ASP A 151 -5.52 -5.83 9.28
CA ASP A 151 -4.36 -6.67 9.56
C ASP A 151 -3.04 -5.87 9.64
N TRP A 152 -3.12 -4.57 9.96
CA TRP A 152 -1.96 -3.68 10.07
C TRP A 152 -1.46 -3.59 11.51
N THR A 153 -0.14 -3.67 11.68
CA THR A 153 0.50 -3.33 12.96
C THR A 153 0.64 -1.80 13.11
N PRO A 154 0.82 -1.28 14.33
CA PRO A 154 1.08 0.14 14.55
C PRO A 154 2.30 0.66 13.78
N LEU A 155 3.31 -0.19 13.54
CA LEU A 155 4.49 0.18 12.75
C LEU A 155 4.13 0.35 11.26
N MET A 156 3.24 -0.46 10.70
CA MET A 156 2.73 -0.28 9.33
C MET A 156 1.90 0.99 9.21
N ILE A 157 1.05 1.28 10.20
CA ILE A 157 0.30 2.53 10.26
C ILE A 157 1.26 3.72 10.28
N ALA A 158 2.27 3.70 11.17
CA ALA A 158 3.28 4.75 11.23
C ALA A 158 4.04 4.91 9.90
N ALA A 159 4.36 3.80 9.23
CA ALA A 159 4.98 3.79 7.90
C ALA A 159 4.10 4.44 6.83
N PHE A 160 2.81 4.09 6.79
CA PHE A 160 1.87 4.62 5.82
C PHE A 160 1.65 6.13 5.98
N TYR A 161 1.59 6.63 7.21
CA TYR A 161 1.32 8.05 7.53
C TYR A 161 2.59 8.89 7.78
N GLY A 162 3.78 8.31 7.62
CA GLY A 162 5.05 9.03 7.76
C GLY A 162 5.37 9.48 9.19
N ARG A 163 4.91 8.72 10.19
CA ARG A 163 5.10 9.03 11.61
C ARG A 163 6.45 8.53 12.10
N GLU A 164 7.53 9.18 11.66
CA GLU A 164 8.90 8.74 11.94
C GLU A 164 9.20 8.55 13.43
N GLN A 165 8.88 9.55 14.27
CA GLN A 165 9.13 9.47 15.72
C GLN A 165 8.29 8.39 16.41
N LEU A 166 7.10 8.10 15.89
CA LEU A 166 6.27 7.00 16.37
C LEU A 166 6.88 5.66 15.96
N ALA A 167 7.28 5.50 14.69
CA ALA A 167 7.93 4.29 14.21
C ALA A 167 9.21 3.98 15.00
N LEU A 168 10.03 5.00 15.29
CA LEU A 168 11.20 4.86 16.16
C LEU A 168 10.82 4.33 17.55
N MET A 169 9.81 4.93 18.18
CA MET A 169 9.34 4.50 19.51
C MET A 169 8.78 3.08 19.50
N LEU A 170 8.02 2.70 18.46
CA LEU A 170 7.47 1.35 18.32
C LEU A 170 8.59 0.32 18.18
N LEU A 171 9.60 0.60 17.36
CA LEU A 171 10.77 -0.27 17.20
C LEU A 171 11.59 -0.37 18.50
N GLU A 172 11.77 0.73 19.24
CA GLU A 172 12.40 0.72 20.56
C GLU A 172 11.59 -0.05 21.61
N SER A 173 10.26 -0.12 21.41
CA SER A 173 9.33 -0.88 22.25
C SER A 173 9.20 -2.34 21.81
N GLY A 174 10.00 -2.80 20.84
CA GLY A 174 10.07 -4.20 20.42
C GLY A 174 9.13 -4.61 19.29
N ALA A 175 8.57 -3.66 18.54
CA ALA A 175 7.76 -3.98 17.35
C ALA A 175 8.53 -4.84 16.35
N ASP A 176 7.89 -5.90 15.84
CA ASP A 176 8.46 -6.76 14.82
C ASP A 176 8.57 -6.01 13.49
N ILE A 177 9.81 -5.65 13.15
CA ILE A 177 10.13 -4.98 11.89
C ILE A 177 9.81 -5.85 10.66
N TYR A 178 9.75 -7.18 10.82
CA TYR A 178 9.49 -8.13 9.74
C TYR A 178 7.99 -8.47 9.57
N ALA A 179 7.12 -7.93 10.43
CA ALA A 179 5.69 -8.15 10.31
C ALA A 179 5.17 -7.73 8.94
N THR A 180 4.24 -8.51 8.40
CA THR A 180 3.54 -8.23 7.14
C THR A 180 2.03 -8.28 7.33
N ASP A 181 1.28 -7.45 6.61
CA ASP A 181 -0.18 -7.57 6.54
C ASP A 181 -0.62 -8.81 5.72
N GLY A 182 -1.92 -9.01 5.57
CA GLY A 182 -2.48 -10.15 4.83
C GLY A 182 -2.09 -10.20 3.35
N GLY A 183 -1.60 -9.10 2.77
CA GLY A 183 -1.04 -9.04 1.42
C GLY A 183 0.47 -9.33 1.36
N GLY A 184 1.12 -9.57 2.50
CA GLY A 184 2.57 -9.70 2.60
C GLY A 184 3.29 -8.35 2.60
N TYR A 185 2.58 -7.22 2.75
CA TYR A 185 3.22 -5.90 2.76
C TYR A 185 3.78 -5.58 4.14
N SER A 186 5.07 -5.25 4.18
CA SER A 186 5.76 -4.80 5.39
C SER A 186 5.68 -3.28 5.58
N SER A 187 6.15 -2.78 6.71
CA SER A 187 6.32 -1.33 6.94
C SER A 187 7.17 -0.64 5.87
N LEU A 188 8.20 -1.32 5.31
CA LEU A 188 9.03 -0.75 4.24
C LEU A 188 8.25 -0.54 2.94
N HIS A 189 7.31 -1.44 2.62
CA HIS A 189 6.40 -1.26 1.49
C HIS A 189 5.58 0.01 1.65
N TRP A 190 4.91 0.15 2.80
CA TRP A 190 4.04 1.30 3.06
C TRP A 190 4.81 2.63 3.12
N ALA A 191 6.00 2.65 3.71
CA ALA A 191 6.86 3.85 3.71
C ALA A 191 7.34 4.20 2.29
N ALA A 192 7.69 3.20 1.47
CA ALA A 192 8.13 3.39 0.09
C ALA A 192 6.99 3.82 -0.84
N PHE A 193 5.79 3.25 -0.66
CA PHE A 193 4.57 3.65 -1.35
C PHE A 193 4.20 5.11 -1.06
N SER A 194 4.27 5.53 0.20
CA SER A 194 3.93 6.90 0.60
C SER A 194 5.06 7.92 0.38
N GLY A 195 6.28 7.47 0.07
CA GLY A 195 7.40 8.35 -0.29
C GLY A 195 8.17 8.93 0.90
N TYR A 196 8.06 8.34 2.09
CA TYR A 196 8.71 8.87 3.30
C TYR A 196 10.17 8.42 3.41
N LEU A 197 11.07 9.23 2.83
CA LEU A 197 12.50 8.95 2.73
C LEU A 197 13.16 8.56 4.06
N GLU A 198 12.98 9.35 5.11
CA GLU A 198 13.66 9.12 6.39
C GLU A 198 13.13 7.88 7.11
N LEU A 199 11.85 7.55 6.91
CA LEU A 199 11.28 6.32 7.45
C LEU A 199 11.75 5.09 6.68
N VAL A 200 11.87 5.17 5.36
CA VAL A 200 12.53 4.14 4.53
C VAL A 200 13.98 3.93 5.01
N ARG A 201 14.72 5.03 5.24
CA ARG A 201 16.10 4.97 5.76
C ARG A 201 16.18 4.28 7.10
N LEU A 202 15.32 4.66 8.05
CA LEU A 202 15.25 4.05 9.37
C LEU A 202 15.03 2.54 9.27
N LEU A 203 14.04 2.10 8.49
CA LEU A 203 13.70 0.68 8.36
C LEU A 203 14.84 -0.14 7.74
N LEU A 204 15.49 0.39 6.70
CA LEU A 204 16.66 -0.24 6.06
C LEU A 204 17.86 -0.33 7.01
N GLN A 205 18.15 0.74 7.76
CA GLN A 205 19.24 0.77 8.76
C GLN A 205 19.00 -0.19 9.93
N ARG A 206 17.73 -0.49 10.23
CA ARG A 206 17.32 -1.49 11.23
C ARG A 206 17.33 -2.92 10.68
N GLY A 207 17.83 -3.14 9.47
CA GLY A 207 18.09 -4.46 8.91
C GLY A 207 16.93 -5.07 8.13
N LEU A 208 15.88 -4.30 7.83
CA LEU A 208 14.81 -4.79 6.97
C LEU A 208 15.30 -4.86 5.51
N PRO A 209 15.24 -6.01 4.82
CA PRO A 209 15.81 -6.15 3.48
C PRO A 209 15.12 -5.26 2.45
N ALA A 210 15.91 -4.58 1.62
CA ALA A 210 15.39 -3.71 0.54
C ALA A 210 14.58 -4.47 -0.52
N ASN A 211 14.81 -5.80 -0.63
CA ASN A 211 14.19 -6.69 -1.61
C ASN A 211 13.04 -7.54 -1.02
N THR A 212 12.53 -7.20 0.18
CA THR A 212 11.40 -7.93 0.79
C THR A 212 10.21 -7.96 -0.18
N PRO A 213 9.70 -9.14 -0.60
CA PRO A 213 8.56 -9.22 -1.51
C PRO A 213 7.23 -9.33 -0.74
N SER A 214 6.16 -8.76 -1.28
CA SER A 214 4.78 -9.07 -0.88
C SER A 214 4.32 -10.42 -1.43
N ASN A 215 3.11 -10.86 -1.07
CA ASN A 215 2.51 -12.08 -1.63
C ASN A 215 2.31 -12.00 -3.15
N ALA A 216 2.23 -10.79 -3.71
CA ALA A 216 2.15 -10.55 -5.15
C ALA A 216 3.53 -10.40 -5.81
N GLY A 217 4.63 -10.59 -5.06
CA GLY A 217 5.99 -10.34 -5.54
C GLY A 217 6.34 -8.86 -5.71
N ILE A 218 5.49 -7.96 -5.19
CA ILE A 218 5.75 -6.51 -5.25
C ILE A 218 6.85 -6.19 -4.24
N THR A 219 7.83 -5.39 -4.65
CA THR A 219 8.93 -4.92 -3.78
C THR A 219 8.72 -3.44 -3.41
N PRO A 220 9.38 -2.95 -2.34
CA PRO A 220 9.37 -1.52 -2.01
C PRO A 220 9.87 -0.63 -3.16
N LEU A 221 10.87 -1.10 -3.91
CA LEU A 221 11.39 -0.39 -5.08
C LEU A 221 10.35 -0.27 -6.18
N LEU A 222 9.57 -1.33 -6.44
CA LEU A 222 8.49 -1.31 -7.42
C LEU A 222 7.43 -0.27 -7.02
N GLN A 223 6.98 -0.24 -5.75
CA GLN A 223 5.99 0.76 -5.29
C GLN A 223 6.52 2.19 -5.39
N ALA A 224 7.74 2.45 -4.92
CA ALA A 224 8.36 3.77 -5.01
C ALA A 224 8.52 4.22 -6.47
N ALA A 225 8.87 3.29 -7.37
CA ALA A 225 9.02 3.56 -8.79
C ALA A 225 7.68 3.87 -9.46
N ALA A 226 6.64 3.08 -9.16
CA ALA A 226 5.28 3.29 -9.68
C ALA A 226 4.67 4.62 -9.22
N ARG A 227 5.10 5.16 -8.07
CA ARG A 227 4.62 6.45 -7.52
C ARG A 227 5.54 7.63 -7.85
N GLY A 228 6.69 7.39 -8.47
CA GLY A 228 7.61 8.46 -8.89
C GLY A 228 8.46 9.04 -7.76
N HIS A 229 8.63 8.32 -6.64
CA HIS A 229 9.35 8.81 -5.46
C HIS A 229 10.87 8.73 -5.65
N VAL A 230 11.42 9.69 -6.41
CA VAL A 230 12.83 9.73 -6.85
C VAL A 230 13.82 9.52 -5.70
N ALA A 231 13.63 10.18 -4.56
CA ALA A 231 14.55 10.09 -3.43
C ALA A 231 14.52 8.70 -2.77
N VAL A 232 13.32 8.11 -2.64
CA VAL A 232 13.15 6.76 -2.10
C VAL A 232 13.73 5.70 -3.04
N VAL A 233 13.48 5.82 -4.34
CA VAL A 233 14.08 4.94 -5.37
C VAL A 233 15.60 4.96 -5.27
N ARG A 234 16.20 6.16 -5.20
CA ARG A 234 17.65 6.30 -5.05
C ARG A 234 18.15 5.61 -3.79
N LEU A 235 17.51 5.85 -2.65
CA LEU A 235 17.91 5.26 -1.37
C LEU A 235 17.79 3.73 -1.39
N LEU A 236 16.72 3.18 -1.95
CA LEU A 236 16.54 1.73 -2.07
C LEU A 236 17.64 1.11 -2.94
N LEU A 237 18.03 1.77 -4.04
CA LEU A 237 19.15 1.33 -4.89
C LEU A 237 20.51 1.41 -4.17
N GLU A 238 20.74 2.46 -3.35
CA GLU A 238 21.93 2.55 -2.48
C GLU A 238 22.00 1.36 -1.51
N PHE A 239 20.85 0.92 -0.98
CA PHE A 239 20.70 -0.29 -0.16
C PHE A 239 20.57 -1.60 -0.98
N GLN A 240 21.09 -1.62 -2.22
CA GLN A 240 21.18 -2.81 -3.06
C GLN A 240 19.82 -3.45 -3.41
N ALA A 241 18.75 -2.64 -3.50
CA ALA A 241 17.51 -3.11 -4.10
C ALA A 241 17.75 -3.51 -5.56
N ASN A 242 17.28 -4.70 -5.95
CA ASN A 242 17.42 -5.21 -7.30
C ASN A 242 16.33 -4.60 -8.21
N PRO A 243 16.69 -3.77 -9.21
CA PRO A 243 15.73 -3.10 -10.08
C PRO A 243 15.02 -4.03 -11.07
N ASN A 244 15.38 -5.32 -11.10
CA ASN A 244 14.89 -6.32 -12.03
C ASN A 244 13.94 -7.35 -11.38
N LEU A 245 13.62 -7.22 -10.09
CA LEU A 245 12.61 -8.09 -9.47
C LEU A 245 11.23 -7.77 -10.04
N LEU A 246 10.53 -8.83 -10.43
CA LEU A 246 9.21 -8.75 -11.05
C LEU A 246 8.12 -9.15 -10.06
N ALA A 247 7.02 -8.40 -10.08
CA ALA A 247 5.79 -8.86 -9.46
C ALA A 247 5.19 -10.02 -10.28
N LYS A 248 4.23 -10.72 -9.67
CA LYS A 248 3.56 -11.89 -10.26
C LYS A 248 2.82 -11.58 -11.56
N ASP A 249 2.46 -10.33 -11.82
CA ASP A 249 1.83 -9.87 -13.07
C ASP A 249 2.84 -9.55 -14.18
N GLY A 250 4.15 -9.69 -13.91
CA GLY A 250 5.23 -9.31 -14.82
C GLY A 250 5.69 -7.85 -14.67
N SER A 251 5.10 -7.08 -13.75
CA SER A 251 5.47 -5.69 -13.53
C SER A 251 6.90 -5.59 -13.00
N SER A 252 7.72 -4.78 -13.68
CA SER A 252 9.02 -4.33 -13.18
C SER A 252 8.94 -2.88 -12.68
N PRO A 253 9.88 -2.45 -11.81
CA PRO A 253 9.99 -1.04 -11.41
C PRO A 253 10.07 -0.10 -12.62
N LEU A 254 10.84 -0.45 -13.66
CA LEU A 254 11.02 0.38 -14.85
C LEU A 254 9.72 0.49 -15.66
N LEU A 255 9.01 -0.63 -15.85
CA LEU A 255 7.76 -0.65 -16.59
C LEU A 255 6.72 0.25 -15.93
N LYS A 256 6.53 0.14 -14.60
CA LYS A 256 5.57 0.98 -13.87
C LYS A 256 5.99 2.46 -13.85
N ALA A 257 7.29 2.76 -13.72
CA ALA A 257 7.77 4.14 -13.81
C ALA A 257 7.48 4.77 -15.20
N VAL A 258 7.68 4.03 -16.28
CA VAL A 258 7.37 4.50 -17.66
C VAL A 258 5.87 4.65 -17.86
N ALA A 259 5.07 3.64 -17.48
CA ALA A 259 3.60 3.68 -17.59
C ALA A 259 3.01 4.92 -16.90
N ASN A 260 3.57 5.27 -15.73
CA ASN A 260 3.11 6.40 -14.92
C ASN A 260 3.84 7.73 -15.21
N ASN A 261 4.63 7.78 -16.29
CA ASN A 261 5.35 8.97 -16.76
C ASN A 261 6.38 9.56 -15.77
N HIS A 262 7.07 8.72 -15.01
CA HIS A 262 8.09 9.14 -14.03
C HIS A 262 9.50 9.18 -14.63
N LEU A 263 9.77 10.16 -15.51
CA LEU A 263 11.05 10.32 -16.22
C LEU A 263 12.30 10.14 -15.34
N ALA A 264 12.35 10.86 -14.21
CA ALA A 264 13.53 10.84 -13.33
C ALA A 264 13.75 9.45 -12.71
N VAL A 265 12.68 8.76 -12.34
CA VAL A 265 12.74 7.39 -11.83
C VAL A 265 13.17 6.43 -12.94
N SER A 266 12.58 6.54 -14.14
CA SER A 266 12.95 5.70 -15.29
C SER A 266 14.43 5.83 -15.61
N GLN A 267 14.98 7.05 -15.62
CA GLN A 267 16.41 7.28 -15.81
C GLN A 267 17.26 6.65 -14.69
N LEU A 268 16.85 6.80 -13.43
CA LEU A 268 17.57 6.19 -12.29
C LEU A 268 17.61 4.67 -12.40
N LEU A 269 16.48 4.05 -12.75
CA LEU A 269 16.38 2.60 -12.90
C LEU A 269 17.23 2.09 -14.07
N LEU A 270 17.22 2.77 -15.22
CA LEU A 270 18.09 2.44 -16.35
C LEU A 270 19.58 2.54 -15.96
N ASN A 271 19.96 3.61 -15.25
CA ASN A 271 21.32 3.79 -14.76
C ASN A 271 21.72 2.70 -13.75
N ALA A 272 20.76 2.12 -13.04
CA ALA A 272 20.96 1.01 -12.11
C ALA A 272 20.89 -0.38 -12.78
N GLY A 273 20.80 -0.45 -14.12
CA GLY A 273 20.79 -1.72 -14.86
C GLY A 273 19.41 -2.40 -14.95
N ALA A 274 18.33 -1.63 -14.87
CA ALA A 274 16.99 -2.15 -15.13
C ALA A 274 16.86 -2.69 -16.57
N HIS A 275 16.28 -3.88 -16.71
CA HIS A 275 16.07 -4.53 -18.00
C HIS A 275 15.00 -3.82 -18.82
N ARG A 276 15.31 -3.56 -20.09
CA ARG A 276 14.37 -2.97 -21.07
C ARG A 276 13.40 -3.99 -21.64
N ASN A 277 13.82 -5.25 -21.74
CA ASN A 277 12.98 -6.35 -22.24
C ASN A 277 12.12 -6.92 -21.10
N VAL A 278 11.08 -6.18 -20.73
CA VAL A 278 10.11 -6.55 -19.70
C VAL A 278 8.70 -6.48 -20.28
N THR A 279 7.89 -7.47 -19.92
CA THR A 279 6.55 -7.68 -20.48
C THR A 279 5.60 -8.11 -19.38
N LEU A 280 4.42 -7.50 -19.34
CA LEU A 280 3.33 -7.91 -18.46
C LEU A 280 2.73 -9.24 -18.93
N LYS A 281 2.01 -9.93 -18.04
CA LYS A 281 1.30 -11.17 -18.37
C LYS A 281 0.27 -11.03 -19.49
N ASP A 282 -0.28 -9.84 -19.72
CA ASP A 282 -1.21 -9.57 -20.81
C ASP A 282 -0.53 -9.35 -22.17
N GLY A 283 0.80 -9.45 -22.22
CA GLY A 283 1.62 -9.27 -23.42
C GLY A 283 2.10 -7.83 -23.62
N THR A 284 1.68 -6.88 -22.78
CA THR A 284 2.11 -5.48 -22.93
C THR A 284 3.58 -5.32 -22.59
N THR A 285 4.35 -4.76 -23.52
CA THR A 285 5.80 -4.59 -23.40
C THR A 285 6.18 -3.22 -22.85
N LEU A 286 7.43 -3.05 -22.43
CA LEU A 286 7.98 -1.72 -22.12
C LEU A 286 7.89 -0.77 -23.33
N ASP A 287 8.14 -1.26 -24.54
CA ASP A 287 8.13 -0.44 -25.76
C ASP A 287 6.71 0.09 -26.04
N ASP A 288 5.67 -0.72 -25.80
CA ASP A 288 4.27 -0.26 -25.88
C ASP A 288 3.99 0.90 -24.90
N MET A 289 4.53 0.82 -23.69
CA MET A 289 4.40 1.86 -22.65
C MET A 289 5.17 3.12 -23.02
N VAL A 290 6.40 2.98 -23.55
CA VAL A 290 7.21 4.11 -24.04
C VAL A 290 6.50 4.83 -25.19
N ALA A 291 5.93 4.09 -26.14
CA ALA A 291 5.16 4.67 -27.25
C ALA A 291 3.95 5.49 -26.76
N LYS A 292 3.31 5.04 -25.68
CA LYS A 292 2.16 5.71 -25.06
C LYS A 292 2.53 6.77 -24.02
N ALA A 293 3.81 6.93 -23.69
CA ALA A 293 4.27 7.91 -22.70
C ALA A 293 3.85 9.33 -23.12
N LYS A 294 3.32 10.09 -22.16
CA LYS A 294 2.87 11.48 -22.32
C LYS A 294 4.04 12.45 -22.32
N ASP A 295 5.06 12.19 -21.49
CA ASP A 295 6.29 12.98 -21.49
C ASP A 295 7.21 12.50 -22.63
N PRO A 296 7.46 13.33 -23.68
CA PRO A 296 8.29 12.93 -24.81
C PRO A 296 9.74 12.64 -24.41
N ARG A 297 10.21 13.17 -23.27
CA ARG A 297 11.54 12.87 -22.76
C ARG A 297 11.69 11.42 -22.31
N ILE A 298 10.58 10.75 -21.97
CA ILE A 298 10.62 9.32 -21.69
C ILE A 298 11.01 8.56 -22.96
N ARG A 299 10.43 8.90 -24.11
CA ARG A 299 10.85 8.27 -25.37
C ARG A 299 12.32 8.56 -25.69
N ALA A 300 12.79 9.76 -25.38
CA ALA A 300 14.18 10.15 -25.62
C ALA A 300 15.21 9.34 -24.83
N ILE A 301 14.88 8.86 -23.61
CA ILE A 301 15.81 8.03 -22.82
C ILE A 301 15.87 6.56 -23.27
N PHE A 302 15.01 6.17 -24.22
CA PHE A 302 15.00 4.84 -24.84
C PHE A 302 15.47 4.84 -26.30
N ALA A 303 15.66 6.02 -26.91
CA ALA A 303 16.21 6.18 -28.25
C ALA A 303 17.72 5.92 -28.26
#